data_AF-A0A4Y2PE99-F1
#
_entry.id   AF-A0A4Y2PE99-F1
#
_cell.length_a   1.000
_cell.length_b   1.000
_cell.length_c   1.000
_cell.angle_alpha   90.00
_cell.angle_beta   90.00
_cell.angle_gamma   90.00
#
_symmetry.space_group_name_H-M   'P 1'
#
loop_
_entity.id
_entity.type
_entity.pdbx_description
1 polymer ?
#
loop_
_entity_poly.entity_id
_entity_poly.type
_entity_poly.pdbx_seq_one_letter_code
_entity_poly.pdbx_strand_id
1 'polypeptide(L)'
;MEKDNTTAFVVAEAHKTLKRNLTERKASNFIPMGAKNIYRSLEQVCNSVTEEFDGFYERCIAYLDLWENSFGNAEQFLWVNLAKTNAADWENAETSAEIINSSLLDVPDMKINNDQMFDEVVLAKEYLQSNWEQWEQEETTRDVSISSEEKWLRLFGHFKENHIAAPNLIKIVEYAFCLPGTSAPVERVFSLINNAWTDDRGLMKEATVKGLMTCKINIGLACADFYNKIKNKKDFLKKS
;
A
#
# COMPACT_ATOMS: atom_id res chain seq x y z
N MET A 1 -16.92 3.04 2.81
CA MET A 1 -16.21 4.18 2.21
C MET A 1 -14.79 3.69 2.00
N GLU A 2 -14.45 3.29 0.78
CA GLU A 2 -13.08 2.87 0.47
C GLU A 2 -12.14 4.02 0.81
N LYS A 3 -11.12 3.75 1.63
CA LYS A 3 -10.08 4.74 1.90
C LYS A 3 -9.26 4.85 0.61
N ASP A 4 -9.35 5.98 -0.08
CA ASP A 4 -8.66 6.24 -1.35
C ASP A 4 -7.11 6.06 -1.28
N ASN A 5 -6.53 5.97 -0.07
CA ASN A 5 -5.08 5.94 0.17
C ASN A 5 -4.57 4.61 0.77
N THR A 6 -5.33 3.52 0.69
CA THR A 6 -4.80 2.23 1.18
C THR A 6 -3.79 1.65 0.19
N THR A 7 -2.63 1.20 0.68
CA THR A 7 -1.57 0.59 -0.12
C THR A 7 -1.73 -0.92 -0.24
N ALA A 8 -1.17 -1.51 -1.30
CA ALA A 8 -1.26 -2.94 -1.57
C ALA A 8 -0.72 -3.81 -0.43
N PHE A 9 0.39 -3.40 0.21
CA PHE A 9 1.00 -4.15 1.30
C PHE A 9 0.14 -4.17 2.58
N VAL A 10 -0.63 -3.10 2.85
CA VAL A 10 -1.58 -3.07 3.98
C VAL A 10 -2.77 -4.00 3.71
N VAL A 11 -3.28 -4.02 2.48
CA VAL A 11 -4.38 -4.93 2.12
C VAL A 11 -3.91 -6.39 2.15
N ALA A 12 -2.70 -6.68 1.67
CA ALA A 12 -2.12 -8.01 1.71
C ALA A 12 -1.97 -8.52 3.17
N GLU A 13 -1.50 -7.67 4.09
CA GLU A 13 -1.44 -8.02 5.52
C GLU A 13 -2.82 -8.31 6.13
N ALA A 14 -3.82 -7.49 5.80
CA ALA A 14 -5.19 -7.67 6.28
C ALA A 14 -5.81 -8.97 5.74
N HIS A 15 -5.58 -9.29 4.46
CA HIS A 15 -6.00 -10.54 3.83
C HIS A 15 -5.38 -11.75 4.52
N LYS A 16 -4.05 -11.75 4.71
CA LYS A 16 -3.31 -12.82 5.38
C LYS A 16 -3.79 -13.04 6.82
N THR A 17 -4.03 -11.94 7.55
CA THR A 17 -4.55 -11.99 8.92
C THR A 17 -5.96 -12.59 8.96
N LEU A 18 -6.83 -12.19 8.04
CA LEU A 18 -8.19 -12.72 7.94
C LEU A 18 -8.18 -14.22 7.60
N LYS A 19 -7.38 -14.62 6.61
CA LYS A 19 -7.20 -16.03 6.22
C LYS A 19 -6.72 -16.87 7.39
N ARG A 20 -5.67 -16.43 8.11
CA ARG A 20 -5.19 -17.11 9.33
C ARG A 20 -6.30 -17.30 10.37
N ASN A 21 -7.03 -16.23 10.68
CA ASN A 21 -8.11 -16.27 11.66
C ASN A 21 -9.22 -17.26 11.25
N LEU A 22 -9.59 -17.33 9.97
CA LEU A 22 -10.59 -18.26 9.47
C LEU A 22 -10.11 -19.71 9.54
N THR A 23 -8.85 -19.96 9.18
CA THR A 23 -8.23 -21.29 9.29
C THR A 23 -8.20 -21.78 10.74
N GLU A 24 -7.81 -20.93 11.69
CA GLU A 24 -7.82 -21.27 13.13
C GLU A 24 -9.25 -21.55 13.64
N ARG A 25 -10.22 -20.75 13.22
CA ARG A 25 -11.63 -20.96 13.57
C ARG A 25 -12.17 -22.27 13.00
N LYS A 26 -11.82 -22.60 11.76
CA LYS A 26 -12.17 -23.89 11.16
C LYS A 26 -11.56 -25.05 11.95
N ALA A 27 -10.25 -25.02 12.18
CA ALA A 27 -9.53 -26.06 12.90
C ALA A 27 -10.08 -26.28 14.33
N SER A 28 -10.61 -25.22 14.94
CA SER A 28 -11.20 -25.26 16.29
C SER A 28 -12.69 -25.60 16.31
N ASN A 29 -13.33 -25.89 15.16
CA ASN A 29 -14.78 -26.00 15.02
C ASN A 29 -15.52 -24.83 15.69
N PHE A 30 -15.00 -23.62 15.50
CA PHE A 30 -15.45 -22.44 16.22
C PHE A 30 -16.83 -22.00 15.72
N ILE A 31 -17.81 -22.00 16.61
CA ILE A 31 -19.13 -21.40 16.37
C ILE A 31 -19.26 -20.17 17.28
N PRO A 32 -19.54 -18.97 16.73
CA PRO A 32 -19.73 -17.76 17.52
C PRO A 32 -20.82 -17.93 18.59
N MET A 33 -20.65 -17.31 19.75
CA MET A 33 -21.58 -17.45 20.87
C MET A 33 -23.01 -16.98 20.52
N GLY A 34 -23.14 -15.92 19.72
CA GLY A 34 -24.44 -15.47 19.22
C GLY A 34 -25.17 -16.56 18.42
N ALA A 35 -24.44 -17.24 17.53
CA ALA A 35 -24.98 -18.38 16.78
C ALA A 35 -25.29 -19.58 17.69
N LYS A 36 -24.42 -19.89 18.67
CA LYS A 36 -24.67 -20.94 19.67
C LYS A 36 -25.93 -20.66 20.49
N ASN A 37 -26.19 -19.41 20.86
CA ASN A 37 -27.37 -19.04 21.65
C ASN A 37 -28.66 -19.21 20.87
N ILE A 38 -28.67 -18.82 19.59
CA ILE A 38 -29.80 -19.07 18.69
C ILE A 38 -29.99 -20.57 18.50
N TYR A 39 -28.91 -21.31 18.26
CA TYR A 39 -28.97 -22.74 18.03
C TYR A 39 -29.47 -23.53 19.25
N ARG A 40 -29.05 -23.18 20.47
CA ARG A 40 -29.55 -23.80 21.71
C ARG A 40 -31.06 -23.64 21.91
N SER A 41 -31.68 -22.64 21.29
CA SER A 41 -33.13 -22.46 21.31
C SER A 41 -33.88 -23.34 20.30
N LEU A 42 -33.16 -24.02 19.39
CA LEU A 42 -33.70 -24.89 18.35
C LEU A 42 -33.38 -26.36 18.70
N GLU A 43 -34.29 -27.03 19.39
CA GLU A 43 -34.12 -28.35 20.05
C GLU A 43 -33.70 -29.56 19.17
N GLN A 44 -33.44 -29.43 17.86
CA GLN A 44 -33.45 -30.60 16.95
C GLN A 44 -32.35 -30.75 15.88
N VAL A 45 -31.27 -29.95 15.83
CA VAL A 45 -30.33 -30.05 14.68
C VAL A 45 -28.84 -29.89 15.07
N CYS A 46 -28.26 -30.81 15.86
CA CYS A 46 -26.91 -30.64 16.41
C CYS A 46 -25.78 -30.87 15.41
N ASN A 47 -25.92 -31.87 14.55
CA ASN A 47 -24.79 -32.31 13.72
C ASN A 47 -24.68 -31.50 12.41
N SER A 48 -25.80 -31.18 11.76
CA SER A 48 -25.75 -30.47 10.47
C SER A 48 -25.29 -29.01 10.60
N VAL A 49 -25.50 -28.36 11.76
CA VAL A 49 -25.06 -26.97 11.97
C VAL A 49 -23.54 -26.90 12.04
N THR A 50 -22.89 -27.89 12.63
CA THR A 50 -21.43 -27.95 12.68
C THR A 50 -20.85 -28.10 11.27
N GLU A 51 -21.45 -28.96 10.45
CA GLU A 51 -21.09 -29.14 9.03
C GLU A 51 -21.32 -27.87 8.21
N GLU A 52 -22.40 -27.13 8.45
CA GLU A 52 -22.68 -25.85 7.78
C GLU A 52 -21.63 -24.77 8.11
N PHE A 53 -21.21 -24.68 9.38
CA PHE A 53 -20.16 -23.75 9.79
C PHE A 53 -18.78 -24.15 9.24
N ASP A 54 -18.47 -25.44 9.20
CA ASP A 54 -17.25 -25.93 8.56
C ASP A 54 -17.23 -25.56 7.06
N GLY A 55 -18.33 -25.86 6.35
CA GLY A 55 -18.50 -25.48 4.95
C GLY A 55 -18.47 -23.97 4.73
N PHE A 56 -18.97 -23.16 5.68
CA PHE A 56 -18.85 -21.70 5.62
C PHE A 56 -17.38 -21.25 5.69
N TYR A 57 -16.58 -21.80 6.60
CA TYR A 57 -15.16 -21.46 6.67
C TYR A 57 -14.40 -21.94 5.44
N GLU A 58 -14.69 -23.13 4.93
CA GLU A 58 -14.11 -23.63 3.67
C GLU A 58 -14.36 -22.68 2.50
N ARG A 59 -15.62 -22.26 2.31
CA ARG A 59 -15.97 -21.32 1.25
C ARG A 59 -15.27 -19.97 1.42
N CYS A 60 -15.18 -19.46 2.64
CA CYS A 60 -14.48 -18.21 2.92
C CYS A 60 -12.97 -18.31 2.61
N ILE A 61 -12.32 -19.38 3.03
CA ILE A 61 -10.88 -19.60 2.79
C ILE A 61 -10.63 -19.79 1.29
N ALA A 62 -11.41 -20.65 0.62
CA ALA A 62 -11.29 -20.86 -0.82
C ALA A 62 -11.52 -19.58 -1.63
N TYR A 63 -12.45 -18.73 -1.19
CA TYR A 63 -12.63 -17.40 -1.77
C TYR A 63 -11.37 -16.56 -1.58
N LEU A 64 -10.81 -16.47 -0.37
CA LEU A 64 -9.59 -15.70 -0.12
C LEU A 64 -8.39 -16.22 -0.93
N ASP A 65 -8.25 -17.53 -1.10
CA ASP A 65 -7.19 -18.15 -1.90
C ASP A 65 -7.26 -17.73 -3.37
N LEU A 66 -8.46 -17.55 -3.93
CA LEU A 66 -8.65 -17.04 -5.29
C LEU A 66 -8.04 -15.64 -5.46
N TRP A 67 -8.09 -14.82 -4.40
CA TRP A 67 -7.62 -13.43 -4.43
C TRP A 67 -6.16 -13.26 -4.01
N GLU A 68 -5.53 -14.27 -3.40
CA GLU A 68 -4.15 -14.20 -2.88
C GLU A 68 -3.14 -13.81 -3.97
N ASN A 69 -3.32 -14.33 -5.19
CA ASN A 69 -2.47 -13.99 -6.35
C ASN A 69 -2.57 -12.52 -6.80
N SER A 70 -3.60 -11.78 -6.36
CA SER A 70 -3.84 -10.39 -6.81
C SER A 70 -2.85 -9.39 -6.20
N PHE A 71 -2.20 -9.75 -5.09
CA PHE A 71 -1.25 -8.88 -4.40
C PHE A 71 0.20 -9.08 -4.85
N GLY A 72 0.48 -10.13 -5.64
CA GLY A 72 1.83 -10.44 -6.12
C GLY A 72 2.85 -10.44 -4.98
N ASN A 73 3.91 -9.65 -5.13
CA ASN A 73 4.96 -9.51 -4.13
C ASN A 73 4.73 -8.34 -3.15
N ALA A 74 3.52 -7.78 -3.06
CA ALA A 74 3.25 -6.61 -2.20
C ALA A 74 3.57 -6.88 -0.71
N GLU A 75 3.43 -8.12 -0.23
CA GLU A 75 3.79 -8.50 1.14
C GLU A 75 5.26 -8.23 1.49
N GLN A 76 6.15 -8.26 0.49
CA GLN A 76 7.58 -8.04 0.69
C GLN A 76 7.89 -6.58 1.03
N PHE A 77 6.93 -5.67 0.84
CA PHE A 77 7.03 -4.26 1.21
C PHE A 77 6.38 -3.95 2.57
N LEU A 78 5.91 -4.97 3.31
CA LEU A 78 5.19 -4.76 4.57
C LEU A 78 6.02 -3.99 5.61
N TRP A 79 7.33 -4.15 5.60
CA TRP A 79 8.25 -3.45 6.48
C TRP A 79 8.19 -1.92 6.36
N VAL A 80 7.78 -1.41 5.19
CA VAL A 80 7.54 0.02 4.94
C VAL A 80 6.40 0.56 5.80
N ASN A 81 5.52 -0.30 6.31
CA ASN A 81 4.48 0.11 7.25
C ASN A 81 5.04 0.54 8.63
N LEU A 82 6.31 0.22 8.95
CA LEU A 82 6.94 0.59 10.22
C LEU A 82 6.04 0.29 11.43
N ALA A 83 5.41 -0.89 11.44
CA ALA A 83 4.51 -1.32 12.52
C ALA A 83 5.26 -1.78 13.78
N LYS A 84 6.56 -2.04 13.66
CA LYS A 84 7.45 -2.46 14.75
C LYS A 84 8.79 -1.76 14.62
N THR A 85 9.48 -1.56 15.74
CA THR A 85 10.79 -0.90 15.82
C THR A 85 11.85 -1.50 14.91
N ASN A 86 11.82 -2.82 14.71
CA ASN A 86 12.80 -3.56 13.92
C ASN A 86 12.29 -3.92 12.52
N ALA A 87 11.25 -3.25 12.01
CA ALA A 87 10.69 -3.56 10.70
C ALA A 87 11.69 -3.33 9.56
N ALA A 88 12.44 -2.22 9.61
CA ALA A 88 13.48 -1.89 8.63
C ALA A 88 14.77 -2.71 8.88
N ASP A 89 14.72 -3.99 8.53
CA ASP A 89 15.90 -4.86 8.47
C ASP A 89 16.45 -4.98 7.05
N TRP A 90 17.69 -5.48 6.96
CA TRP A 90 18.37 -5.63 5.68
C TRP A 90 17.69 -6.67 4.77
N GLU A 91 17.24 -7.80 5.32
CA GLU A 91 16.66 -8.90 4.54
C GLU A 91 15.39 -8.47 3.79
N ASN A 92 14.53 -7.70 4.46
CA ASN A 92 13.33 -7.13 3.86
C ASN A 92 13.66 -6.08 2.78
N ALA A 93 14.65 -5.23 3.04
CA ALA A 93 15.08 -4.20 2.09
C ALA A 93 15.72 -4.81 0.84
N GLU A 94 16.58 -5.82 1.02
CA GLU A 94 17.22 -6.58 -0.06
C GLU A 94 16.18 -7.27 -0.94
N THR A 95 15.25 -8.01 -0.32
CA THR A 95 14.15 -8.67 -1.05
C THR A 95 13.31 -7.67 -1.85
N SER A 96 12.98 -6.52 -1.25
CA SER A 96 12.23 -5.44 -1.93
C SER A 96 13.00 -4.86 -3.12
N ALA A 97 14.31 -4.66 -2.96
CA ALA A 97 15.18 -4.13 -4.01
C ALA A 97 15.29 -5.09 -5.20
N GLU A 98 15.41 -6.39 -4.95
CA GLU A 98 15.43 -7.43 -5.98
C GLU A 98 14.12 -7.46 -6.78
N ILE A 99 12.98 -7.32 -6.09
CA ILE A 99 11.66 -7.26 -6.75
C ILE A 99 11.55 -6.03 -7.64
N ILE A 100 11.98 -4.86 -7.16
CA ILE A 100 11.94 -3.62 -7.96
C ILE A 100 12.87 -3.75 -9.17
N ASN A 101 14.10 -4.19 -8.95
CA ASN A 101 15.09 -4.36 -10.02
C ASN A 101 14.66 -5.37 -11.09
N SER A 102 13.96 -6.44 -10.70
CA SER A 102 13.42 -7.44 -11.64
C SER A 102 12.12 -6.99 -12.33
N SER A 103 11.29 -6.20 -11.66
CA SER A 103 10.01 -5.72 -12.21
C SER A 103 10.16 -4.49 -13.12
N LEU A 104 11.21 -3.68 -12.93
CA LEU A 104 11.45 -2.42 -13.64
C LEU A 104 12.76 -2.42 -14.44
N LEU A 105 13.08 -3.54 -15.10
CA LEU A 105 14.33 -3.72 -15.88
C LEU A 105 14.58 -2.60 -16.90
N ASP A 106 13.52 -2.04 -17.49
CA ASP A 106 13.59 -1.02 -18.55
C ASP A 106 13.54 0.43 -18.03
N VAL A 107 13.59 0.64 -16.70
CA VAL A 107 13.56 1.98 -16.07
C VAL A 107 14.90 2.23 -15.34
N PRO A 108 15.94 2.72 -16.04
CA PRO A 108 17.29 2.88 -15.48
C PRO A 108 17.31 3.71 -14.19
N ASP A 109 16.46 4.74 -14.11
CA ASP A 109 16.39 5.63 -12.96
C ASP A 109 15.88 4.92 -11.69
N MET A 110 15.11 3.82 -11.82
CA MET A 110 14.62 3.03 -10.69
C MET A 110 15.52 1.87 -10.29
N LYS A 111 16.66 1.69 -10.97
CA LYS A 111 17.64 0.69 -10.54
C LYS A 111 18.14 1.02 -9.14
N ILE A 112 18.05 0.03 -8.25
CA ILE A 112 18.52 0.09 -6.87
C ILE A 112 19.90 -0.56 -6.78
N ASN A 113 20.84 0.15 -6.15
CA ASN A 113 22.17 -0.37 -5.85
C ASN A 113 22.18 -0.95 -4.43
N ASN A 114 22.25 -2.28 -4.31
CA ASN A 114 22.24 -2.98 -3.03
C ASN A 114 23.42 -2.59 -2.12
N ASP A 115 24.62 -2.42 -2.68
CA ASP A 115 25.82 -2.09 -1.89
C ASP A 115 25.67 -0.74 -1.18
N GLN A 116 25.15 0.27 -1.89
CA GLN A 116 24.89 1.60 -1.32
C GLN A 116 23.68 1.58 -0.39
N MET A 117 22.65 0.82 -0.74
CA MET A 117 21.44 0.70 0.05
C MET A 117 21.70 0.13 1.44
N PHE A 118 22.68 -0.76 1.60
CA PHE A 118 23.02 -1.33 2.91
C PHE A 118 23.29 -0.25 3.95
N ASP A 119 24.15 0.71 3.63
CA ASP A 119 24.49 1.82 4.51
C ASP A 119 23.25 2.70 4.79
N GLU A 120 22.42 2.96 3.77
CA GLU A 120 21.17 3.73 3.92
C GLU A 120 20.19 3.06 4.89
N VAL A 121 20.04 1.73 4.80
CA VAL A 121 19.16 0.94 5.67
C VAL A 121 19.69 0.89 7.10
N VAL A 122 21.01 0.76 7.29
CA VAL A 122 21.62 0.79 8.63
C VAL A 122 21.34 2.13 9.32
N LEU A 123 21.58 3.25 8.63
CA LEU A 123 21.30 4.59 9.16
C LEU A 123 19.81 4.79 9.46
N ALA A 124 18.94 4.29 8.56
CA ALA A 124 17.50 4.38 8.76
C ALA A 124 17.06 3.59 10.00
N LYS A 125 17.59 2.38 10.17
CA LYS A 125 17.32 1.52 11.32
C LYS A 125 17.75 2.17 12.63
N GLU A 126 18.94 2.75 12.68
CA GLU A 126 19.44 3.47 13.87
C GLU A 126 18.52 4.64 14.24
N TYR A 127 18.11 5.44 13.24
CA TYR A 127 17.19 6.56 13.45
C TYR A 127 15.82 6.07 13.96
N LEU A 128 15.23 5.06 13.32
CA LEU A 128 13.93 4.50 13.71
C LEU A 128 13.97 3.96 15.13
N GLN A 129 15.01 3.21 15.50
CA GLN A 129 15.19 2.67 16.84
C GLN A 129 15.32 3.78 17.90
N SER A 130 16.10 4.83 17.60
CA SER A 130 16.34 5.94 18.53
C SER A 130 15.10 6.79 18.81
N ASN A 131 14.18 6.90 17.84
CA ASN A 131 12.98 7.74 17.95
C ASN A 131 11.72 6.96 18.35
N TRP A 132 11.77 5.62 18.39
CA TRP A 132 10.60 4.78 18.55
C TRP A 132 9.85 5.02 19.87
N GLU A 133 10.57 5.06 20.99
CA GLU A 133 9.97 5.27 22.31
C GLU A 133 9.30 6.66 22.41
N GLN A 134 9.92 7.68 21.82
CA GLN A 134 9.34 9.02 21.77
C GLN A 134 8.04 9.03 20.96
N TRP A 135 7.99 8.31 19.84
CA TRP A 135 6.78 8.20 19.01
C TRP A 135 5.67 7.45 19.74
N GLU A 136 5.96 6.34 20.44
CA GLU A 136 4.97 5.63 21.25
C GLU A 136 4.38 6.52 22.35
N GLN A 137 5.20 7.36 23.00
CA GLN A 137 4.74 8.35 23.97
C GLN A 137 3.89 9.44 23.32
N GLU A 138 4.26 9.93 22.14
CA GLU A 138 3.48 10.91 21.37
C GLU A 138 2.10 10.34 20.98
N GLU A 139 2.05 9.10 20.52
CA GLU A 139 0.81 8.40 20.16
C GLU A 139 -0.10 8.23 21.37
N THR A 140 0.47 7.82 22.51
CA THR A 140 -0.27 7.63 23.77
C THR A 140 -0.83 8.95 24.32
N THR A 141 -0.04 10.02 24.26
CA THR A 141 -0.44 11.33 24.82
C THR A 141 -1.48 12.05 23.97
N ARG A 142 -1.44 11.85 22.65
CA ARG A 142 -2.37 12.50 21.70
C ARG A 142 -3.60 11.65 21.37
N ASP A 143 -3.62 10.38 21.78
CA ASP A 143 -4.64 9.39 21.39
C ASP A 143 -4.79 9.30 19.85
N VAL A 144 -3.67 9.45 19.13
CA VAL A 144 -3.60 9.44 17.66
C VAL A 144 -2.34 8.71 17.22
N SER A 145 -2.49 7.67 16.41
CA SER A 145 -1.36 6.93 15.81
C SER A 145 -0.63 7.79 14.77
N ILE A 146 0.70 7.79 14.81
CA ILE A 146 1.54 8.41 13.78
C ILE A 146 1.54 7.48 12.58
N SER A 147 1.13 8.00 11.42
CA SER A 147 1.07 7.20 10.20
C SER A 147 2.47 6.84 9.71
N SER A 148 2.55 5.76 8.93
CA SER A 148 3.81 5.25 8.38
C SER A 148 4.46 6.27 7.44
N GLU A 149 3.64 7.00 6.67
CA GLU A 149 4.09 8.10 5.81
C GLU A 149 4.76 9.20 6.65
N GLU A 150 4.16 9.58 7.77
CA GLU A 150 4.71 10.60 8.67
C GLU A 150 6.04 10.14 9.29
N LYS A 151 6.18 8.87 9.67
CA LYS A 151 7.45 8.30 10.17
C LYS A 151 8.55 8.38 9.12
N TRP A 152 8.26 8.02 7.87
CA TRP A 152 9.21 8.16 6.75
C TRP A 152 9.55 9.61 6.43
N LEU A 153 8.56 10.52 6.47
CA LEU A 153 8.80 11.95 6.26
C LEU A 153 9.73 12.54 7.33
N ARG A 154 9.56 12.16 8.60
CA ARG A 154 10.45 12.58 9.69
C ARG A 154 11.88 12.08 9.47
N LEU A 155 12.03 10.81 9.07
CA LEU A 155 13.33 10.20 8.76
C LEU A 155 14.02 10.91 7.58
N PHE A 156 13.33 11.09 6.45
CA PHE A 156 13.92 11.75 5.29
C PHE A 156 14.14 13.25 5.52
N GLY A 157 13.33 13.88 6.37
CA GLY A 157 13.57 15.23 6.89
C GLY A 157 14.90 15.30 7.65
N HIS A 158 15.12 14.39 8.59
CA HIS A 158 16.36 14.28 9.34
C HIS A 158 17.58 14.01 8.43
N PHE A 159 17.45 13.10 7.46
CA PHE A 159 18.53 12.83 6.51
C PHE A 159 18.88 14.06 5.69
N LYS A 160 17.87 14.80 5.22
CA LYS A 160 18.07 16.03 4.47
C LYS A 160 18.77 17.11 5.31
N GLU A 161 18.38 17.28 6.57
CA GLU A 161 18.98 18.24 7.50
C GLU A 161 20.45 17.90 7.82
N ASN A 162 20.78 16.61 7.89
CA ASN A 162 22.13 16.12 8.20
C ASN A 162 22.96 15.80 6.95
N HIS A 163 22.50 16.17 5.76
CA HIS A 163 23.16 15.91 4.48
C HIS A 163 23.47 14.42 4.21
N ILE A 164 22.61 13.53 4.71
CA ILE A 164 22.66 12.08 4.45
C ILE A 164 21.90 11.81 3.16
N ALA A 165 22.56 11.19 2.19
CA ALA A 165 21.92 10.75 0.95
C ALA A 165 21.37 9.32 1.13
N ALA A 166 20.07 9.14 0.86
CA ALA A 166 19.44 7.82 0.85
C ALA A 166 18.60 7.56 -0.42
N PRO A 167 19.19 7.70 -1.62
CA PRO A 167 18.44 7.60 -2.87
C PRO A 167 17.85 6.21 -3.13
N ASN A 168 18.48 5.13 -2.65
CA ASN A 168 18.00 3.77 -2.88
C ASN A 168 16.82 3.43 -1.97
N LEU A 169 16.91 3.81 -0.70
CA LEU A 169 15.84 3.65 0.27
C LEU A 169 14.60 4.47 -0.11
N ILE A 170 14.79 5.72 -0.57
CA ILE A 170 13.69 6.56 -1.06
C ILE A 170 12.93 5.86 -2.20
N LYS A 171 13.64 5.28 -3.17
CA LYS A 171 13.01 4.56 -4.28
C LYS A 171 12.13 3.41 -3.81
N ILE A 172 12.58 2.63 -2.82
CA ILE A 172 11.78 1.51 -2.28
C ILE A 172 10.53 2.03 -1.61
N VAL A 173 10.67 3.04 -0.74
CA VAL A 173 9.55 3.61 0.00
C VAL A 173 8.54 4.25 -0.96
N GLU A 174 9.00 5.03 -1.94
CA GLU A 174 8.15 5.62 -2.98
C GLU A 174 7.43 4.54 -3.79
N TYR A 175 8.14 3.51 -4.24
CA TYR A 175 7.56 2.39 -4.97
C TYR A 175 6.45 1.71 -4.16
N ALA A 176 6.73 1.37 -2.90
CA ALA A 176 5.78 0.70 -2.02
C ALA A 176 4.50 1.53 -1.82
N PHE A 177 4.62 2.83 -1.56
CA PHE A 177 3.48 3.72 -1.39
C PHE A 177 2.71 4.00 -2.69
N CYS A 178 3.33 3.78 -3.85
CA CYS A 178 2.67 3.89 -5.15
C CYS A 178 1.85 2.65 -5.53
N LEU A 179 1.95 1.54 -4.79
CA LEU A 179 1.16 0.33 -5.05
C LEU A 179 -0.28 0.51 -4.49
N PRO A 180 -1.30 0.66 -5.35
CA PRO A 180 -2.66 0.88 -4.88
C PRO A 180 -3.22 -0.40 -4.24
N GLY A 181 -3.90 -0.26 -3.10
CA GLY A 181 -4.54 -1.37 -2.41
C GLY A 181 -5.89 -1.80 -3.01
N THR A 182 -6.43 -1.02 -3.94
CA THR A 182 -7.70 -1.32 -4.63
C THR A 182 -7.60 -0.99 -6.12
N SER A 183 -8.54 -1.50 -6.92
CA SER A 183 -8.68 -1.11 -8.33
C SER A 183 -9.28 0.29 -8.50
N ALA A 184 -9.86 0.89 -7.45
CA ALA A 184 -10.60 2.15 -7.54
C ALA A 184 -9.80 3.32 -8.16
N PRO A 185 -8.51 3.55 -7.84
CA PRO A 185 -7.70 4.56 -8.52
C PRO A 185 -7.59 4.31 -10.03
N VAL A 186 -7.40 3.04 -10.43
CA VAL A 186 -7.26 2.62 -11.83
C VAL A 186 -8.59 2.75 -12.57
N GLU A 187 -9.71 2.34 -11.96
CA GLU A 187 -11.06 2.50 -12.50
C GLU A 187 -11.41 3.98 -12.72
N ARG A 188 -10.98 4.86 -11.81
CA ARG A 188 -11.12 6.31 -11.97
C ARG A 188 -10.35 6.81 -13.19
N VAL A 189 -9.11 6.33 -13.40
CA VAL A 189 -8.33 6.65 -14.61
C VAL A 189 -9.07 6.18 -15.86
N PHE A 190 -9.55 4.94 -15.90
CA PHE A 190 -10.29 4.42 -17.06
C PHE A 190 -11.59 5.19 -17.33
N SER A 191 -12.34 5.54 -16.29
CA SER A 191 -13.52 6.38 -16.43
C SER A 191 -13.20 7.75 -17.03
N LEU A 192 -12.10 8.37 -16.59
CA LEU A 192 -11.63 9.64 -17.16
C LEU A 192 -11.17 9.51 -18.62
N ILE A 193 -10.45 8.43 -18.94
CA ILE A 193 -10.04 8.10 -20.30
C ILE A 193 -11.25 7.93 -21.19
N ASN A 194 -12.23 7.11 -20.80
CA ASN A 194 -13.44 6.88 -21.58
C ASN A 194 -14.23 8.16 -21.84
N ASN A 195 -14.24 9.11 -20.89
CA ASN A 195 -14.86 10.42 -21.10
C ASN A 195 -14.08 11.32 -22.08
N ALA A 196 -12.76 11.25 -22.07
CA ALA A 196 -11.89 12.07 -22.94
C ALA A 196 -11.75 11.47 -24.34
N TRP A 197 -11.80 10.15 -24.45
CA TRP A 197 -11.53 9.35 -25.65
C TRP A 197 -12.83 8.73 -26.17
N THR A 198 -13.78 9.58 -26.57
CA THR A 198 -15.00 9.18 -27.27
C THR A 198 -14.87 9.40 -28.78
N ASP A 199 -15.53 8.56 -29.59
CA ASP A 199 -15.50 8.64 -31.06
C ASP A 199 -15.92 10.02 -31.58
N ASP A 200 -16.81 10.71 -30.86
CA ASP A 200 -17.35 12.03 -31.20
C ASP A 200 -16.34 13.18 -30.99
N ARG A 201 -15.24 12.95 -30.25
CA ARG A 201 -14.23 13.99 -29.91
C ARG A 201 -12.95 13.92 -30.73
N GLY A 202 -12.93 13.12 -31.79
CA GLY A 202 -11.77 12.98 -32.67
C GLY A 202 -10.58 12.41 -31.92
N LEU A 203 -10.58 11.07 -31.76
CA LEU A 203 -9.48 10.22 -31.28
C LEU A 203 -8.17 10.98 -31.00
N MET A 204 -8.02 11.47 -29.77
CA MET A 204 -6.79 12.14 -29.35
C MET A 204 -5.62 11.15 -29.41
N LYS A 205 -4.42 11.64 -29.76
CA LYS A 205 -3.22 10.82 -29.72
C LYS A 205 -2.96 10.34 -28.30
N GLU A 206 -2.46 9.11 -28.16
CA GLU A 206 -2.15 8.49 -26.87
C GLU A 206 -1.30 9.40 -25.96
N ALA A 207 -0.24 10.02 -26.50
CA ALA A 207 0.62 10.94 -25.76
C ALA A 207 -0.14 12.15 -25.19
N THR A 208 -1.14 12.66 -25.91
CA THR A 208 -2.00 13.76 -25.47
C THR A 208 -2.95 13.30 -24.37
N VAL A 209 -3.55 12.12 -24.52
CA VAL A 209 -4.39 11.52 -23.47
C VAL A 209 -3.58 11.27 -22.21
N LYS A 210 -2.39 10.67 -22.32
CA LYS A 210 -1.48 10.44 -21.20
C LYS A 210 -1.14 11.74 -20.48
N GLY A 211 -0.73 12.78 -21.20
CA GLY A 211 -0.44 14.09 -20.60
C GLY A 211 -1.65 14.72 -19.90
N LEU A 212 -2.84 14.61 -20.51
CA LEU A 212 -4.09 15.10 -19.93
C LEU A 212 -4.45 14.35 -18.65
N MET A 213 -4.32 13.03 -18.64
CA MET A 213 -4.59 12.19 -17.46
C MET A 213 -3.62 12.51 -16.32
N THR A 214 -2.31 12.57 -16.60
CA THR A 214 -1.30 12.94 -15.61
C THR A 214 -1.61 14.28 -14.96
N CYS A 215 -2.03 15.27 -15.75
CA CYS A 215 -2.42 16.57 -15.20
C CYS A 215 -3.71 16.49 -14.38
N LYS A 216 -4.75 15.83 -14.90
CA LYS A 216 -6.07 15.79 -14.25
C LYS A 216 -6.05 15.01 -12.94
N ILE A 217 -5.28 13.93 -12.88
CA ILE A 217 -5.21 13.04 -11.71
C ILE A 217 -4.33 13.64 -10.61
N ASN A 218 -3.16 14.18 -10.97
CA ASN A 218 -2.16 14.55 -9.96
C ASN A 218 -2.24 16.00 -9.46
N ILE A 219 -2.93 16.88 -10.19
CA ILE A 219 -2.87 18.32 -9.90
C ILE A 219 -4.01 18.76 -8.99
N GLY A 220 -5.18 18.12 -9.09
CA GLY A 220 -6.33 18.38 -8.19
C GLY A 220 -6.87 19.81 -8.19
N LEU A 221 -6.41 20.67 -9.11
CA LEU A 221 -6.79 22.08 -9.20
C LEU A 221 -7.78 22.29 -10.35
N ALA A 222 -8.66 23.28 -10.18
CA ALA A 222 -9.43 23.81 -11.30
C ALA A 222 -8.48 24.39 -12.37
N CYS A 223 -8.88 24.35 -13.64
CA CYS A 223 -8.03 24.77 -14.75
C CYS A 223 -7.49 26.21 -14.59
N ALA A 224 -8.30 27.12 -14.04
CA ALA A 224 -7.90 28.51 -13.79
C ALA A 224 -6.78 28.60 -12.73
N ASP A 225 -6.90 27.84 -11.66
CA ASP A 225 -5.91 27.80 -10.57
C ASP A 225 -4.63 27.10 -11.02
N PHE A 226 -4.76 26.03 -11.80
CA PHE A 226 -3.62 25.37 -12.41
C PHE A 226 -2.85 26.32 -13.32
N TYR A 227 -3.54 27.01 -14.25
CA TYR A 227 -2.93 28.00 -15.14
C TYR A 227 -2.18 29.08 -14.34
N ASN A 228 -2.81 29.63 -13.30
CA ASN A 228 -2.19 30.63 -12.44
C ASN A 228 -0.95 30.09 -11.70
N LYS A 229 -0.96 28.80 -11.33
CA LYS A 229 0.16 28.14 -10.64
C LYS A 229 1.34 27.85 -11.56
N ILE A 230 1.12 27.55 -12.84
CA ILE A 230 2.20 27.20 -13.78
C ILE A 230 2.72 28.36 -14.62
N LYS A 231 1.93 29.43 -14.84
CA LYS A 231 2.32 30.54 -15.74
C LYS A 231 3.66 31.18 -15.42
N ASN A 232 4.12 31.09 -14.16
CA ASN A 232 5.38 31.65 -13.69
C ASN A 232 6.48 30.59 -13.45
N LYS A 233 6.19 29.29 -13.57
CA LYS A 233 7.16 28.21 -13.34
C LYS A 233 7.82 27.79 -14.65
N LYS A 234 8.92 28.48 -15.02
CA LYS A 234 9.67 28.23 -16.26
C LYS A 234 10.15 26.79 -16.41
N ASP A 235 10.43 26.11 -15.29
CA ASP A 235 10.95 24.74 -15.29
C ASP A 235 9.89 23.72 -15.68
N PHE A 236 8.61 24.04 -15.45
CA PHE A 236 7.47 23.18 -15.79
C PHE A 236 7.10 23.22 -17.29
N LEU A 237 7.54 24.27 -18.00
CA LEU A 237 7.24 24.50 -19.41
C LEU A 237 8.39 24.12 -20.35
N LYS A 238 9.53 23.70 -19.80
CA LYS A 238 10.64 23.19 -20.61
C LYS A 238 10.34 21.75 -21.00
N LYS A 239 10.46 21.44 -22.30
CA LYS A 239 10.45 20.07 -22.79
C LYS A 239 11.61 19.31 -22.14
N SER A 240 11.29 18.18 -21.50
CA SER A 240 12.20 17.04 -21.33
C SER A 240 12.59 16.49 -22.69
#